data_AF-A0A6F9C4R8-F1
#
_entry.id   AF-A0A6F9C4R8-F1
#
_cell.length_a   1.000
_cell.length_b   1.000
_cell.length_c   1.000
_cell.angle_alpha   90.00
_cell.angle_beta   90.00
_cell.angle_gamma   90.00
#
_symmetry.space_group_name_H-M   'P 1'
#
loop_
_entity.id
_entity.type
_entity.pdbx_description
1 polymer ?
#
loop_
_entity_poly.entity_id
_entity_poly.type
_entity_poly.pdbx_seq_one_letter_code
_entity_poly.pdbx_strand_id
1 'polypeptide(L)'
;MLVLLCELLKCHSPMGSWCQVVQDNGVLFPKCVCPKTCPRQGAPVCSVLGKTYGNECLLHREACRKRRHIGMAHIGPCLVPKANCTEEEYGQFPYRLMDWFLLLSRMGESYAPYSPPQSCLSHAQRSQLAQRFALLDKNKDGKLSRRDLRKLRYKRMPLEHCATSFFQ
;
A
#
# COMPACT_ATOMS: atom_id res chain seq x y z
N MET A 1 -23.58 -7.07 2.90
CA MET A 1 -23.74 -6.37 4.20
C MET A 1 -22.51 -6.43 5.11
N LEU A 2 -21.77 -7.54 5.21
CA LEU A 2 -20.59 -7.66 6.11
C LEU A 2 -19.42 -6.70 5.80
N VAL A 3 -19.23 -6.34 4.53
CA VAL A 3 -18.07 -5.57 4.04
C VAL A 3 -18.12 -4.10 4.48
N LEU A 4 -19.31 -3.52 4.61
CA LEU A 4 -19.53 -2.09 4.90
C LEU A 4 -19.07 -1.65 6.30
N LEU A 5 -19.00 -2.57 7.27
CA LEU A 5 -18.72 -2.21 8.66
C LEU A 5 -17.27 -1.73 8.86
N CYS A 6 -16.32 -2.25 8.09
CA CYS A 6 -14.90 -1.91 8.20
C CYS A 6 -14.38 -0.93 7.15
N GLU A 7 -15.19 -0.53 6.17
CA GLU A 7 -14.76 0.35 5.08
C GLU A 7 -14.43 1.78 5.53
N LEU A 8 -15.12 2.28 6.56
CA LEU A 8 -14.97 3.65 7.06
C LEU A 8 -14.23 3.73 8.41
N LEU A 9 -13.98 2.60 9.08
CA LEU A 9 -13.36 2.60 10.40
C LEU A 9 -11.83 2.68 10.31
N LYS A 10 -11.32 3.84 10.70
CA LYS A 10 -9.89 4.16 10.73
C LYS A 10 -9.24 3.74 12.06
N CYS A 11 -8.41 2.70 12.05
CA CYS A 11 -7.74 2.22 13.26
C CYS A 11 -6.41 2.95 13.54
N HIS A 12 -6.44 3.87 14.50
CA HIS A 12 -5.25 4.63 14.94
C HIS A 12 -4.64 4.10 16.23
N SER A 13 -5.48 3.56 17.12
CA SER A 13 -5.05 2.98 18.40
C SER A 13 -5.72 1.62 18.62
N PRO A 14 -4.96 0.58 19.03
CA PRO A 14 -3.50 0.57 19.21
C PRO A 14 -2.75 0.64 17.86
N MET A 15 -1.53 1.19 17.85
CA MET A 15 -0.74 1.33 16.62
C MET A 15 -0.53 -0.01 15.92
N GLY A 16 -0.86 -0.06 14.62
CA GLY A 16 -0.79 -1.26 13.80
C GLY A 16 -2.06 -2.13 13.84
N SER A 17 -3.08 -1.75 14.61
CA SER A 17 -4.38 -2.42 14.60
C SER A 17 -5.10 -2.26 13.26
N TRP A 18 -6.04 -3.18 13.03
CA TRP A 18 -6.87 -3.22 11.83
C TRP A 18 -8.33 -3.49 12.20
N CYS A 19 -9.24 -3.14 11.30
CA CYS A 19 -10.66 -3.38 11.52
C CYS A 19 -10.98 -4.85 11.27
N GLN A 20 -11.62 -5.48 12.26
CA GLN A 20 -12.19 -6.80 12.15
C GLN A 20 -13.66 -6.75 12.58
N VAL A 21 -14.54 -7.39 11.82
CA VAL A 21 -15.94 -7.55 12.22
C VAL A 21 -16.02 -8.62 13.30
N VAL A 22 -16.59 -8.26 14.44
CA VAL A 22 -16.79 -9.14 15.61
C VAL A 22 -18.29 -9.33 15.84
N GLN A 23 -18.67 -10.50 16.33
CA GLN A 23 -20.05 -10.82 16.70
C GLN A 23 -20.18 -10.81 18.23
N ASP A 24 -21.20 -10.11 18.74
CA ASP A 24 -21.61 -10.12 20.15
C ASP A 24 -23.13 -10.19 20.22
N ASN A 25 -23.67 -11.18 20.95
CA ASN A 25 -25.11 -11.44 21.07
C ASN A 25 -25.89 -11.47 19.74
N GLY A 26 -25.28 -12.00 18.67
CA GLY A 26 -25.89 -12.07 17.33
C GLY A 26 -25.77 -10.78 16.51
N VAL A 27 -25.21 -9.72 17.07
CA VAL A 27 -24.98 -8.44 16.39
C VAL A 27 -23.54 -8.34 15.91
N LEU A 28 -23.35 -7.90 14.66
CA LEU A 28 -22.04 -7.71 14.05
C LEU A 28 -21.63 -6.23 14.15
N PHE A 29 -20.42 -5.98 14.62
CA PHE A 29 -19.87 -4.62 14.72
C PHE A 29 -18.38 -4.59 14.39
N PRO A 30 -17.88 -3.46 13.86
CA PRO A 30 -16.47 -3.30 13.53
C PRO A 30 -15.65 -2.96 14.78
N LYS A 31 -14.48 -3.59 14.93
CA LYS A 31 -13.57 -3.32 16.03
C LYS A 31 -12.13 -3.23 15.54
N CYS A 32 -11.40 -2.24 16.03
CA CYS A 32 -9.95 -2.18 15.84
C CYS A 32 -9.28 -3.18 16.76
N VAL A 33 -8.58 -4.15 16.18
CA VAL A 33 -7.98 -5.26 16.92
C VAL A 33 -6.51 -5.43 16.59
N CYS A 34 -5.75 -5.95 17.55
CA CYS A 34 -4.43 -6.51 17.31
C CYS A 34 -4.53 -8.03 17.31
N PRO A 35 -4.44 -8.70 16.15
CA PRO A 35 -4.62 -10.14 16.08
C PRO A 35 -3.50 -10.85 16.85
N LYS A 36 -3.86 -11.70 17.82
CA LYS A 36 -2.91 -12.57 18.55
C LYS A 36 -2.72 -13.89 17.80
N THR A 37 -3.82 -14.45 17.30
CA THR A 37 -3.87 -15.64 16.47
C THR A 37 -4.24 -15.25 15.05
N CYS A 38 -3.76 -16.01 14.07
CA CYS A 38 -4.09 -15.82 12.67
C CYS A 38 -4.53 -17.15 12.04
N PRO A 39 -5.46 -17.10 11.07
CA PRO A 39 -5.82 -18.25 10.27
C PRO A 39 -4.58 -18.85 9.58
N ARG A 40 -4.57 -20.18 9.43
CA ARG A 40 -3.52 -20.90 8.69
C ARG A 40 -3.73 -20.85 7.17
N GLN A 41 -4.92 -20.44 6.72
CA GLN A 41 -5.23 -20.27 5.31
C GLN A 41 -4.22 -19.31 4.66
N GLY A 42 -3.66 -19.76 3.54
CA GLY A 42 -2.72 -18.99 2.73
C GLY A 42 -3.47 -18.08 1.78
N ALA A 43 -3.22 -16.78 1.90
CA ALA A 43 -3.70 -15.75 0.99
C ALA A 43 -2.62 -14.65 0.98
N PRO A 44 -1.47 -14.89 0.35
CA PRO A 44 -0.27 -14.08 0.54
C PRO A 44 -0.53 -12.62 0.18
N VAL A 45 0.17 -11.72 0.87
CA VAL A 45 0.08 -10.27 0.65
C VAL A 45 1.48 -9.66 0.68
N CYS A 46 1.70 -8.62 -0.12
CA CYS A 46 2.92 -7.84 -0.10
C CYS A 46 2.71 -6.59 0.73
N SER A 47 3.62 -6.27 1.66
CA SER A 47 3.58 -4.99 2.37
C SER A 47 4.26 -3.89 1.55
N VAL A 48 3.93 -2.62 1.84
CA VAL A 48 4.63 -1.42 1.33
C VAL A 48 6.10 -1.36 1.73
N LEU A 49 6.55 -2.29 2.58
CA LEU A 49 7.94 -2.44 3.00
C LEU A 49 8.68 -3.52 2.17
N GLY A 50 8.05 -4.10 1.16
CA GLY A 50 8.63 -5.14 0.30
C GLY A 50 8.74 -6.52 0.96
N LYS A 51 8.01 -6.74 2.06
CA LYS A 51 7.96 -8.03 2.75
C LYS A 51 6.65 -8.75 2.45
N THR A 52 6.76 -10.01 2.00
CA THR A 52 5.64 -10.94 1.83
C THR A 52 5.19 -11.49 3.19
N TYR A 53 3.88 -11.51 3.41
CA TYR A 53 3.23 -12.20 4.53
C TYR A 53 2.33 -13.29 3.99
N GLY A 54 2.20 -14.41 4.73
CA GLY A 54 1.36 -15.54 4.30
C GLY A 54 -0.14 -15.21 4.21
N ASN A 55 -0.58 -14.17 4.94
CA ASN A 55 -1.88 -13.55 4.82
C ASN A 55 -1.91 -12.15 5.47
N GLU A 56 -3.00 -11.41 5.26
CA GLU A 56 -3.22 -10.07 5.80
C GLU A 56 -3.20 -10.03 7.33
N CYS A 57 -3.75 -11.05 8.01
CA CYS A 57 -3.69 -11.14 9.47
C CYS A 57 -2.25 -11.13 9.99
N LEU A 58 -1.35 -11.90 9.35
CA LEU A 58 0.06 -11.96 9.73
C LEU A 58 0.77 -10.61 9.57
N LEU A 59 0.40 -9.82 8.56
CA LEU A 59 0.89 -8.46 8.35
C LEU A 59 0.49 -7.56 9.52
N HIS A 60 -0.81 -7.52 9.87
CA HIS A 60 -1.29 -6.68 10.97
C HIS A 60 -0.82 -7.16 12.34
N ARG A 61 -0.64 -8.47 12.54
CA ARG A 61 -0.03 -9.02 13.75
C ARG A 61 1.39 -8.48 13.95
N GLU A 62 2.20 -8.44 12.88
CA GLU A 62 3.54 -7.85 12.96
C GLU A 62 3.46 -6.34 13.21
N ALA A 63 2.56 -5.63 12.53
CA ALA A 63 2.34 -4.19 12.70
C ALA A 63 2.06 -3.83 14.16
N CYS A 64 1.10 -4.52 14.78
CA CYS A 64 0.77 -4.40 16.19
C CYS A 64 1.93 -4.74 17.12
N ARG A 65 2.60 -5.88 16.92
CA ARG A 65 3.73 -6.30 17.75
C ARG A 65 4.87 -5.27 17.74
N LYS A 66 5.08 -4.62 16.59
CA LYS A 66 6.10 -3.59 16.39
C LYS A 66 5.61 -2.17 16.68
N ARG A 67 4.34 -1.99 17.11
CA ARG A 67 3.69 -0.69 17.33
C ARG A 67 3.93 0.30 16.19
N ARG A 68 3.73 -0.15 14.94
CA ARG A 68 3.93 0.68 13.75
C ARG A 68 2.87 0.37 12.69
N HIS A 69 2.57 1.35 11.86
CA HIS A 69 1.75 1.11 10.67
C HIS A 69 2.57 0.35 9.62
N ILE A 70 2.03 -0.77 9.15
CA ILE A 70 2.53 -1.49 7.97
C ILE A 70 1.35 -1.54 7.01
N GLY A 71 1.45 -0.86 5.88
CA GLY A 71 0.45 -0.96 4.83
C GLY A 71 0.65 -2.22 3.98
N MET A 72 -0.44 -2.79 3.48
CA MET A 72 -0.42 -3.69 2.34
C MET A 72 -0.20 -2.88 1.06
N ALA A 73 0.72 -3.33 0.21
CA ALA A 73 0.94 -2.79 -1.12
C ALA A 73 -0.01 -3.42 -2.14
N HIS A 74 -0.09 -4.75 -2.17
CA HIS A 74 -1.00 -5.49 -3.02
C HIS A 74 -1.25 -6.90 -2.48
N ILE A 75 -2.31 -7.53 -2.96
CA ILE A 75 -2.61 -8.95 -2.75
C ILE A 75 -1.63 -9.78 -3.59
N GLY A 76 -1.22 -10.93 -3.07
CA GLY A 76 -0.19 -11.80 -3.64
C GLY A 76 1.19 -11.61 -2.98
N PRO A 77 2.15 -12.50 -3.25
CA PRO A 77 3.52 -12.34 -2.75
C PRO A 77 4.17 -11.09 -3.33
N CYS A 78 5.12 -10.49 -2.61
CA CYS A 78 5.93 -9.43 -3.19
C CYS A 78 6.65 -9.93 -4.43
N LEU A 79 6.68 -9.05 -5.44
CA LEU A 79 7.36 -9.30 -6.69
C LEU A 79 8.86 -9.40 -6.40
N VAL A 80 9.47 -10.51 -6.81
CA VAL A 80 10.91 -10.71 -6.65
C VAL A 80 11.60 -9.80 -7.68
N PRO A 81 12.62 -9.02 -7.30
CA PRO A 81 13.45 -8.29 -8.23
C PRO A 81 13.92 -9.20 -9.36
N LYS A 82 13.39 -9.03 -10.57
CA LYS A 82 13.93 -9.70 -11.75
C LYS A 82 15.15 -8.93 -12.22
N ALA A 83 16.12 -9.59 -12.85
CA ALA A 83 17.27 -8.88 -13.42
C ALA A 83 16.85 -7.93 -14.56
N ASN A 84 15.82 -8.31 -15.33
CA ASN A 84 15.36 -7.61 -16.53
C ASN A 84 13.88 -7.24 -16.44
N CYS A 85 13.55 -6.03 -16.90
CA CYS A 85 12.19 -5.55 -17.06
C CYS A 85 11.66 -5.97 -18.44
N THR A 86 10.51 -6.63 -18.47
CA THR A 86 9.82 -6.95 -19.74
C THR A 86 9.08 -5.73 -20.29
N GLU A 87 8.77 -5.70 -21.59
CA GLU A 87 8.00 -4.60 -22.21
C GLU A 87 6.62 -4.41 -21.56
N GLU A 88 5.94 -5.52 -21.24
CA GLU A 88 4.65 -5.51 -20.55
C GLU A 88 4.77 -4.93 -19.13
N GLU A 89 5.81 -5.33 -18.39
CA GLU A 89 6.12 -4.75 -17.09
C GLU A 89 6.48 -3.26 -17.23
N TYR A 90 7.23 -2.86 -18.24
CA TYR A 90 7.59 -1.45 -18.47
C TYR A 90 6.36 -0.59 -18.74
N GLY A 91 5.46 -1.03 -19.63
CA GLY A 91 4.23 -0.31 -19.95
C GLY A 91 3.30 -0.11 -18.75
N GLN A 92 3.30 -1.05 -17.80
CA GLN A 92 2.50 -0.94 -16.58
C GLN A 92 3.18 -0.15 -15.44
N PHE A 93 4.48 0.15 -15.55
CA PHE A 93 5.26 0.78 -14.49
C PHE A 93 4.76 2.18 -14.07
N PRO A 94 4.37 3.10 -14.98
CA PRO A 94 3.89 4.43 -14.60
C PRO A 94 2.62 4.39 -13.73
N TYR A 95 1.70 3.48 -14.04
CA TYR A 95 0.46 3.31 -13.29
C TYR A 95 0.73 2.81 -11.87
N ARG A 96 1.65 1.84 -11.73
CA ARG A 96 2.04 1.31 -10.41
C ARG A 96 2.84 2.31 -9.57
N LEU A 97 3.65 3.15 -10.21
CA LEU A 97 4.31 4.28 -9.56
C LEU A 97 3.27 5.26 -8.98
N MET A 98 2.20 5.54 -9.74
CA MET A 98 1.09 6.38 -9.27
C MET A 98 0.33 5.74 -8.12
N ASP A 99 0.01 4.45 -8.20
CA ASP A 99 -0.62 3.69 -7.12
C ASP A 99 0.23 3.70 -5.85
N TRP A 100 1.55 3.60 -5.99
CA TRP A 100 2.47 3.70 -4.87
C TRP A 100 2.48 5.10 -4.24
N PHE A 101 2.41 6.17 -5.03
CA PHE A 101 2.24 7.53 -4.50
C PHE A 101 0.91 7.72 -3.76
N LEU A 102 -0.16 7.08 -4.22
CA LEU A 102 -1.45 7.02 -3.52
C LEU A 102 -1.35 6.25 -2.20
N LEU A 103 -0.65 5.12 -2.19
CA LEU A 103 -0.42 4.36 -0.96
C LEU A 103 0.39 5.17 0.06
N LEU A 104 1.45 5.85 -0.40
CA LEU A 104 2.25 6.74 0.45
C LEU A 104 1.49 7.99 0.89
N SER A 105 0.51 8.47 0.12
CA SER A 105 -0.31 9.62 0.55
C SER A 105 -1.31 9.26 1.63
N ARG A 106 -1.77 8.01 1.63
CA ARG A 106 -2.63 7.45 2.69
C ARG A 106 -1.83 6.93 3.89
N MET A 107 -0.51 6.81 3.80
CA MET A 107 0.33 6.52 4.96
C MET A 107 0.39 7.74 5.90
N GLY A 108 -0.56 7.78 6.84
CA GLY A 108 -0.86 8.89 7.76
C GLY A 108 -2.37 9.03 7.98
N GLU A 109 -3.16 8.65 6.98
CA GLU A 109 -4.60 8.57 7.02
C GLU A 109 -5.03 7.13 6.70
N SER A 110 -5.13 6.31 7.75
CA SER A 110 -5.97 5.10 7.80
C SER A 110 -6.02 4.17 6.58
N TYR A 111 -5.46 3.00 6.79
CA TYR A 111 -5.63 1.82 5.96
C TYR A 111 -7.11 1.56 5.59
N ALA A 112 -7.44 1.63 4.29
CA ALA A 112 -8.67 1.08 3.73
C ALA A 112 -8.34 -0.27 3.07
N PRO A 113 -9.04 -1.37 3.41
CA PRO A 113 -8.66 -2.74 3.04
C PRO A 113 -8.94 -3.10 1.58
N TYR A 114 -9.48 -2.17 0.78
CA TYR A 114 -9.68 -2.37 -0.64
C TYR A 114 -8.71 -1.50 -1.44
N SER A 115 -8.04 -2.12 -2.42
CA SER A 115 -7.64 -1.39 -3.62
C SER A 115 -8.86 -0.58 -4.04
N PRO A 116 -8.77 0.76 -4.20
CA PRO A 116 -9.87 1.52 -4.76
C PRO A 116 -10.35 0.78 -6.01
N PRO A 117 -11.65 0.71 -6.29
CA PRO A 117 -12.11 0.23 -7.58
C PRO A 117 -11.28 0.93 -8.66
N GLN A 118 -11.11 0.30 -9.82
CA GLN A 118 -10.49 0.89 -11.01
C GLN A 118 -11.26 2.12 -11.55
N SER A 119 -11.95 2.86 -10.69
CA SER A 119 -12.47 4.19 -10.97
C SER A 119 -11.29 5.12 -11.21
N CYS A 120 -11.23 5.65 -12.42
CA CYS A 120 -10.40 6.79 -12.79
C CYS A 120 -10.39 7.82 -11.66
N LEU A 121 -9.19 8.18 -11.20
CA LEU A 121 -9.00 9.29 -10.25
C LEU A 121 -9.75 10.52 -10.77
N SER A 122 -10.46 11.23 -9.87
CA SER A 122 -11.07 12.51 -10.21
C SER A 122 -10.00 13.54 -10.56
N HIS A 123 -10.37 14.61 -11.28
CA HIS A 123 -9.43 15.69 -11.60
C HIS A 123 -8.75 16.26 -10.34
N ALA A 124 -9.50 16.46 -9.26
CA ALA A 124 -8.95 16.92 -7.98
C ALA A 124 -7.91 15.95 -7.39
N GLN A 125 -8.18 14.64 -7.43
CA GLN A 125 -7.25 13.62 -6.94
C GLN A 125 -5.99 13.53 -7.81
N ARG A 126 -6.14 13.65 -9.14
CA ARG A 126 -5.01 13.72 -10.08
C ARG A 126 -4.15 14.96 -9.82
N SER A 127 -4.77 16.12 -9.60
CA SER A 127 -4.07 17.37 -9.28
C SER A 127 -3.34 17.30 -7.95
N GLN A 128 -3.91 16.66 -6.93
CA GLN A 128 -3.26 16.49 -5.63
C GLN A 128 -2.07 15.53 -5.70
N LEU A 129 -2.16 14.46 -6.50
CA LEU A 129 -1.03 13.57 -6.79
C LEU A 129 0.05 14.27 -7.62
N ALA A 130 -0.34 15.09 -8.60
CA ALA A 130 0.58 15.89 -9.39
C ALA A 130 1.30 16.95 -8.53
N GLN A 131 0.64 17.53 -7.52
CA GLN A 131 1.32 18.40 -6.55
C GLN A 131 2.41 17.65 -5.77
N ARG A 132 2.22 16.35 -5.48
CA ARG A 132 3.30 15.53 -4.90
C ARG A 132 4.44 15.29 -5.86
N PHE A 133 4.18 15.16 -7.16
CA PHE A 133 5.23 15.13 -8.18
C PHE A 133 6.12 16.38 -8.07
N ALA A 134 5.52 17.56 -7.94
CA ALA A 134 6.25 18.81 -7.76
C ALA A 134 7.04 18.92 -6.42
N LEU A 135 6.62 18.19 -5.37
CA LEU A 135 7.41 18.09 -4.12
C LEU A 135 8.67 17.23 -4.28
N LEU A 136 8.67 16.34 -5.26
CA LEU A 136 9.72 15.36 -5.48
C LEU A 136 10.72 15.82 -6.53
N ASP A 137 10.23 16.47 -7.60
CA ASP A 137 11.01 17.13 -8.65
C ASP A 137 11.73 18.37 -8.09
N LYS A 138 12.94 18.16 -7.55
CA LYS A 138 13.67 19.22 -6.84
C LYS A 138 14.35 20.19 -7.79
N ASN A 139 14.78 19.69 -8.94
CA ASN A 139 15.41 20.48 -9.99
C ASN A 139 14.37 21.16 -10.91
N LYS A 140 13.07 20.87 -10.73
CA LYS A 140 11.95 21.48 -11.44
C LYS A 140 12.05 21.31 -12.95
N ASP A 141 12.59 20.18 -13.40
CA ASP A 141 12.77 19.89 -14.82
C ASP A 141 11.55 19.19 -15.45
N GLY A 142 10.49 19.00 -14.65
CA GLY A 142 9.27 18.33 -15.06
C GLY A 142 9.39 16.81 -15.12
N LYS A 143 10.51 16.24 -14.65
CA LYS A 143 10.80 14.81 -14.59
C LYS A 143 11.21 14.40 -13.19
N LEU A 144 11.01 13.12 -12.84
CA LEU A 144 11.53 12.56 -11.60
C LEU A 144 12.75 11.71 -11.93
N SER A 145 13.94 12.21 -11.62
CA SER A 145 15.17 11.43 -11.77
C SER A 145 15.42 10.54 -10.54
N ARG A 146 16.40 9.64 -10.65
CA ARG A 146 16.90 8.87 -9.48
C ARG A 146 17.34 9.78 -8.32
N ARG A 147 17.78 11.01 -8.60
CA ARG A 147 18.23 11.97 -7.57
C ARG A 147 17.04 12.56 -6.80
N ASP A 148 15.95 12.86 -7.50
CA ASP A 148 14.70 13.36 -6.95
C ASP A 148 14.06 12.32 -6.03
N LEU A 149 14.07 11.08 -6.50
CA LEU A 149 13.51 9.94 -5.79
C LEU A 149 14.40 9.40 -4.67
N ARG A 150 15.62 9.90 -4.46
CA ARG A 150 16.57 9.35 -3.46
C ARG A 150 16.02 9.33 -2.03
N LYS A 151 15.19 10.31 -1.66
CA LYS A 151 14.55 10.39 -0.32
C LYS A 151 13.31 9.48 -0.22
N LEU A 152 12.67 9.21 -1.34
CA LEU A 152 11.66 8.17 -1.43
C LEU A 152 12.40 6.85 -1.39
N ARG A 153 11.93 5.91 -0.58
CA ARG A 153 12.50 4.56 -0.58
C ARG A 153 12.02 3.84 -1.85
N TYR A 154 12.37 4.34 -3.05
CA TYR A 154 11.90 3.84 -4.35
C TYR A 154 12.28 2.37 -4.57
N LYS A 155 13.34 1.89 -3.90
CA LYS A 155 13.67 0.46 -3.78
C LYS A 155 12.62 -0.39 -3.03
N ARG A 156 11.58 0.24 -2.49
CA ARG A 156 10.41 -0.40 -1.83
C ARG A 156 9.14 -0.25 -2.65
N MET A 157 9.26 0.30 -3.85
CA MET A 157 8.18 0.39 -4.82
C MET A 157 7.99 -0.96 -5.51
N PRO A 158 6.77 -1.32 -5.94
CA PRO A 158 6.57 -2.52 -6.74
C PRO A 158 7.43 -2.49 -8.02
N LEU A 159 8.15 -3.57 -8.30
CA LEU A 159 8.97 -3.78 -9.51
C LEU A 159 10.10 -2.75 -9.67
N GLU A 160 10.95 -2.63 -8.65
CA GLU A 160 12.13 -1.76 -8.68
C GLU A 160 13.10 -2.09 -9.82
N HIS A 161 13.06 -3.31 -10.36
CA HIS A 161 13.85 -3.68 -11.53
C HIS A 161 13.51 -2.88 -12.80
N CYS A 162 12.25 -2.47 -12.98
CA CYS A 162 11.84 -1.58 -14.07
C CYS A 162 12.15 -0.11 -13.79
N ALA A 163 12.26 0.28 -12.52
CA ALA A 163 12.56 1.66 -12.12
C ALA A 163 13.92 2.11 -12.65
N THR A 164 14.88 1.19 -12.75
CA THR A 164 16.21 1.45 -13.29
C THR A 164 16.12 2.02 -14.71
N SER A 165 15.34 1.39 -15.60
CA SER A 165 15.19 1.80 -17.00
C SER A 165 14.25 2.99 -17.17
N PHE A 166 13.18 3.07 -16.37
CA PHE A 166 12.20 4.14 -16.48
C PHE A 166 12.73 5.52 -16.06
N PHE A 167 13.63 5.57 -15.07
CA PHE A 167 14.22 6.82 -14.56
C PHE A 167 15.64 7.09 -15.10
N GLN A 168 16.02 6.48 -16.22
CA GLN A 168 17.24 6.84 -16.95
C GLN A 168 17.12 8.23 -17.59
#